data_AF-A0A1Y3TQ27-F1
#
_entry.id   AF-A0A1Y3TQ27-F1
#
_cell.length_a   1.000
_cell.length_b   1.000
_cell.length_c   1.000
_cell.angle_alpha   90.00
_cell.angle_beta   90.00
_cell.angle_gamma   90.00
#
_symmetry.space_group_name_H-M   'P 1'
#
loop_
_entity.id
_entity.type
_entity.pdbx_description
1 polymer ?
#
loop_
_entity_poly.entity_id
_entity_poly.type
_entity_poly.pdbx_seq_one_letter_code
_entity_poly.pdbx_strand_id
1 'polypeptide(L)'
;MSNEKNLIPNSERTPKELREIAASGGRASGAARRRKRALKEAADLYLSLPVSDKRRWNALARRGLDPEDVDNQMAMIAGLTDAAAEGDARAGRLILDILGEDGRDDPAAAQLAAAEKLLGGIDSVID
;
A
#
# COMPACT_ATOMS: atom_id res chain seq x y z
N MET A 1 -30.89 -6.31 -8.35
CA MET A 1 -29.51 -6.68 -8.75
C MET A 1 -29.02 -5.67 -9.76
N SER A 2 -27.84 -5.08 -9.56
CA SER A 2 -27.20 -4.23 -10.57
C SER A 2 -26.61 -5.12 -11.67
N ASN A 3 -26.93 -4.87 -12.94
CA ASN A 3 -26.36 -5.57 -14.09
C ASN A 3 -26.08 -4.53 -15.19
N GLU A 4 -25.35 -4.93 -16.25
CA GLU A 4 -24.97 -4.04 -17.36
C GLU A 4 -26.18 -3.43 -18.09
N LYS A 5 -27.31 -4.16 -18.10
CA LYS A 5 -28.58 -3.69 -18.69
C LYS A 5 -29.22 -2.55 -17.88
N ASN A 6 -28.76 -2.30 -16.65
CA ASN A 6 -29.25 -1.23 -15.77
C ASN A 6 -28.34 0.02 -15.81
N LEU A 7 -27.28 0.04 -16.62
CA LEU A 7 -26.36 1.18 -16.74
C LEU A 7 -26.66 1.98 -18.01
N ILE A 8 -26.95 3.27 -17.84
CA ILE A 8 -27.04 4.20 -18.98
C ILE A 8 -25.60 4.56 -19.41
N PRO A 9 -25.24 4.53 -20.70
CA PRO A 9 -23.95 5.01 -21.18
C PRO A 9 -23.79 6.53 -21.02
N ASN A 10 -22.55 7.02 -20.84
CA ASN A 10 -22.30 8.47 -20.73
C ASN A 10 -22.64 9.24 -22.01
N SER A 11 -22.58 8.59 -23.18
CA SER A 11 -22.98 9.15 -24.47
C SER A 11 -24.48 9.44 -24.57
N GLU A 12 -25.29 8.78 -23.74
CA GLU A 12 -26.75 8.93 -23.71
C GLU A 12 -27.22 9.88 -22.60
N ARG A 13 -26.29 10.49 -21.85
CA ARG A 13 -26.58 11.45 -20.78
C ARG A 13 -26.49 12.89 -21.26
N THR A 14 -27.28 13.76 -20.65
CA THR A 14 -27.18 15.20 -20.86
C THR A 14 -25.89 15.77 -20.25
N PRO A 15 -25.38 16.90 -20.77
CA PRO A 15 -24.23 17.58 -20.17
C PRO A 15 -24.43 17.94 -18.69
N LYS A 16 -25.67 18.20 -18.26
CA LYS A 16 -25.99 18.50 -16.86
C LYS A 16 -25.81 17.27 -15.97
N GLU A 17 -26.34 16.12 -16.36
CA GLU A 17 -26.19 14.86 -15.62
C GLU A 17 -24.72 14.44 -15.53
N LEU A 18 -23.96 14.58 -16.62
CA LEU A 18 -22.53 14.30 -16.62
C LEU A 18 -21.76 15.19 -15.65
N ARG A 19 -22.10 16.49 -15.58
CA ARG A 19 -21.50 17.41 -14.59
C ARG A 19 -21.85 17.01 -13.15
N GLU A 20 -23.09 16.63 -12.89
CA GLU A 20 -23.53 16.20 -11.55
C GLU A 20 -22.84 14.91 -11.10
N ILE A 21 -22.70 13.92 -12.01
CA ILE A 21 -21.96 12.68 -11.77
C ILE A 21 -20.47 12.96 -11.53
N ALA A 22 -19.85 13.79 -12.37
CA ALA A 22 -18.45 14.15 -12.20
C ALA A 22 -18.21 14.88 -10.88
N ALA A 23 -19.10 15.81 -10.52
CA ALA A 23 -19.02 16.55 -9.27
C ALA A 23 -19.24 15.64 -8.04
N SER A 24 -20.19 14.71 -8.09
CA SER A 24 -20.42 13.76 -7.00
C SER A 24 -19.24 12.80 -6.83
N GLY A 25 -18.70 12.27 -7.94
CA GLY A 25 -17.48 11.46 -7.96
C GLY A 25 -16.27 12.22 -7.41
N GLY A 26 -16.08 13.47 -7.81
CA GLY A 26 -15.01 14.34 -7.31
C GLY A 26 -15.11 14.60 -5.81
N ARG A 27 -16.32 14.88 -5.30
CA ARG A 27 -16.55 15.04 -3.85
C ARG A 27 -16.28 13.77 -3.07
N ALA A 28 -16.77 12.63 -3.55
CA ALA A 28 -16.56 11.33 -2.92
C ALA A 28 -15.06 10.96 -2.90
N SER A 29 -14.37 11.10 -4.03
CA SER A 29 -12.92 10.87 -4.11
C SER A 29 -12.14 11.82 -3.19
N GLY A 30 -12.52 13.10 -3.16
CA GLY A 30 -11.92 14.08 -2.25
C GLY A 30 -12.11 13.72 -0.77
N ALA A 31 -13.30 13.26 -0.39
CA ALA A 31 -13.58 12.78 0.96
C ALA A 31 -12.73 11.55 1.31
N ALA A 32 -12.62 10.58 0.39
CA ALA A 32 -11.78 9.39 0.57
C ALA A 32 -10.30 9.75 0.73
N ARG A 33 -9.78 10.68 -0.09
CA ARG A 33 -8.39 11.16 0.02
C ARG A 33 -8.12 11.85 1.36
N ARG A 34 -9.03 12.71 1.81
CA ARG A 34 -8.92 13.37 3.14
C ARG A 34 -8.94 12.35 4.27
N ARG A 35 -9.83 11.35 4.20
CA ARG A 35 -9.87 10.25 5.16
C ARG A 35 -8.55 9.46 5.17
N LYS A 36 -8.01 9.12 4.00
CA LYS A 36 -6.73 8.41 3.88
C LYS A 36 -5.59 9.23 4.50
N ARG A 37 -5.55 10.55 4.27
CA ARG A 37 -4.57 11.44 4.88
C ARG A 37 -4.70 11.46 6.41
N ALA A 38 -5.90 11.67 6.93
CA ALA A 38 -6.14 11.68 8.38
C ALA A 38 -5.75 10.35 9.04
N LEU A 39 -6.02 9.22 8.38
CA LEU A 39 -5.60 7.91 8.86
C LEU A 39 -4.07 7.76 8.87
N LYS A 40 -3.39 8.27 7.84
CA LYS A 40 -1.93 8.29 7.81
C LYS A 40 -1.37 9.10 8.98
N GLU A 41 -1.87 10.31 9.19
CA GLU A 41 -1.46 11.16 10.31
C GLU A 41 -1.71 10.49 11.67
N ALA A 42 -2.86 9.82 11.84
CA ALA A 42 -3.16 9.07 13.06
C ALA A 42 -2.25 7.85 13.25
N ALA A 43 -1.89 7.15 12.17
CA ALA A 43 -0.98 6.03 12.21
C ALA A 43 0.44 6.49 12.56
N ASP A 44 0.94 7.54 11.90
CA ASP A 44 2.25 8.13 12.18
C ASP A 44 2.36 8.54 13.66
N LEU A 45 1.32 9.21 14.19
CA LEU A 45 1.25 9.55 15.61
C LEU A 45 1.26 8.30 16.50
N TYR A 46 0.42 7.30 16.23
CA TYR A 46 0.34 6.10 17.08
C TYR A 46 1.64 5.31 17.10
N LEU A 47 2.29 5.20 15.94
CA LEU A 47 3.55 4.47 15.78
C LEU A 47 4.70 5.17 16.52
N SER A 48 4.70 6.50 16.60
CA SER A 48 5.71 7.25 17.37
C SER A 48 5.49 7.25 18.89
N LEU A 49 4.37 6.69 19.38
CA LEU A 49 4.14 6.60 20.83
C LEU A 49 5.02 5.51 21.45
N PRO A 50 5.47 5.69 22.71
CA PRO A 50 6.24 4.67 23.41
C PRO A 50 5.42 3.39 23.60
N VAL A 51 6.11 2.25 23.59
CA VAL A 51 5.48 0.95 23.85
C VAL A 51 4.93 0.91 25.28
N SER A 52 3.61 0.74 25.41
CA SER A 52 2.95 0.71 26.72
C SER A 52 3.11 -0.62 27.46
N ASP A 53 3.25 -1.73 26.72
CA ASP A 53 3.50 -3.04 27.31
C ASP A 53 4.94 -3.15 27.83
N LYS A 54 5.09 -3.21 29.15
CA LYS A 54 6.40 -3.25 29.81
C LYS A 54 7.23 -4.48 29.44
N ARG A 55 6.61 -5.63 29.15
CA ARG A 55 7.37 -6.84 28.77
C ARG A 55 7.97 -6.66 27.39
N ARG A 56 7.18 -6.16 26.44
CA ARG A 56 7.63 -5.85 25.08
C ARG A 56 8.68 -4.74 25.09
N TRP A 57 8.44 -3.67 25.84
CA TRP A 57 9.40 -2.58 26.03
C TRP A 57 10.75 -3.11 26.55
N ASN A 58 10.74 -3.90 27.63
CA ASN A 58 11.96 -4.46 28.20
C ASN A 58 12.68 -5.44 27.25
N ALA A 59 11.93 -6.17 26.42
CA ALA A 59 12.52 -7.05 25.42
C ALA A 59 13.28 -6.25 24.35
N LEU A 60 12.73 -5.11 23.92
CA LEU A 60 13.36 -4.21 22.95
C LEU A 60 14.57 -3.50 23.54
N ALA A 61 14.47 -2.96 24.76
CA ALA A 61 15.61 -2.33 25.45
C ALA A 61 16.81 -3.29 25.60
N ARG A 62 16.56 -4.58 25.89
CA ARG A 62 17.62 -5.60 25.96
C ARG A 62 18.31 -5.89 24.62
N ARG A 63 17.71 -5.52 23.49
CA ARG A 63 18.32 -5.60 22.16
C ARG A 63 19.24 -4.41 21.86
N GLY A 64 19.43 -3.50 22.83
CA GLY A 64 20.32 -2.35 22.71
C GLY A 64 19.67 -1.09 22.16
N LEU A 65 18.34 -1.04 22.11
CA LEU A 65 17.62 0.18 21.75
C LEU A 65 17.65 1.16 22.93
N ASP A 66 17.93 2.43 22.63
CA ASP A 66 17.84 3.48 23.62
C ASP A 66 16.38 3.62 24.11
N PRO A 67 16.16 3.83 25.43
CA PRO A 67 14.81 3.94 26.00
C PRO A 67 13.88 4.92 25.29
N GLU A 68 14.43 5.98 24.71
CA GLU A 68 13.73 7.02 23.96
C GLU A 68 13.29 6.58 22.56
N ASP A 69 13.95 5.56 21.99
CA ASP A 69 13.64 4.98 20.68
C ASP A 69 12.73 3.75 20.77
N VAL A 70 12.30 3.36 21.98
CA VAL A 70 11.37 2.23 22.18
C VAL A 70 9.92 2.67 21.95
N ASP A 71 9.61 2.92 20.68
CA ASP A 71 8.27 3.24 20.19
C ASP A 71 7.57 2.06 19.50
N ASN A 72 6.29 2.25 19.16
CA ASN A 72 5.48 1.22 18.51
C ASN A 72 5.96 0.92 17.08
N GLN A 73 6.57 1.90 16.39
CA GLN A 73 7.17 1.70 15.07
C GLN A 73 8.32 0.70 15.15
N MET A 74 9.26 0.94 16.05
CA MET A 74 10.41 0.10 16.26
C MET A 74 10.01 -1.28 16.79
N ALA A 75 8.98 -1.33 17.63
CA ALA A 75 8.38 -2.58 18.07
C ALA A 75 7.77 -3.40 16.92
N MET A 76 7.20 -2.76 15.90
CA MET A 76 6.71 -3.41 14.68
C MET A 76 7.87 -3.94 13.84
N ILE A 77 8.91 -3.13 13.59
CA ILE A 77 10.10 -3.53 12.82
C ILE A 77 10.78 -4.74 13.48
N ALA A 78 11.00 -4.71 14.79
CA ALA A 78 11.57 -5.83 15.52
C ALA A 78 10.76 -7.13 15.34
N GLY A 79 9.42 -7.05 15.39
CA GLY A 79 8.56 -8.22 15.19
C GLY A 79 8.58 -8.75 13.75
N LEU A 80 8.65 -7.85 12.75
CA LEU A 80 8.80 -8.24 11.35
C LEU A 80 10.15 -8.92 11.11
N THR A 81 11.22 -8.38 11.68
CA THR A 81 12.57 -8.95 11.57
C THR A 81 12.65 -10.33 12.20
N ASP A 82 12.07 -10.51 13.39
CA ASP A 82 12.01 -11.82 14.06
C ASP A 82 11.26 -12.84 13.18
N ALA A 83 10.07 -12.50 12.69
CA ALA A 83 9.28 -13.39 11.84
C ALA A 83 9.99 -13.73 10.51
N ALA A 84 10.66 -12.75 9.91
CA ALA A 84 11.45 -12.95 8.70
C ALA A 84 12.64 -13.89 8.95
N ALA A 85 13.34 -13.72 10.08
CA ALA A 85 14.44 -14.61 10.48
C ALA A 85 13.98 -16.05 10.73
N GLU A 86 12.72 -16.23 11.17
CA GLU A 86 12.07 -17.54 11.32
C GLU A 86 11.54 -18.12 9.99
N GLY A 87 11.68 -17.40 8.89
CA GLY A 87 11.32 -17.87 7.54
C GLY A 87 10.00 -17.34 6.99
N ASP A 88 9.35 -16.36 7.63
CA ASP A 88 8.18 -15.69 7.04
C ASP A 88 8.61 -14.78 5.89
N ALA A 89 8.54 -15.32 4.67
CA ALA A 89 8.85 -14.60 3.44
C ALA A 89 7.99 -13.33 3.23
N ARG A 90 6.78 -13.26 3.81
CA ARG A 90 5.93 -12.05 3.70
C ARG A 90 6.46 -10.94 4.59
N ALA A 91 6.94 -11.25 5.79
CA ALA A 91 7.58 -10.29 6.67
C ALA A 91 8.89 -9.78 6.06
N GLY A 92 9.70 -10.70 5.52
CA GLY A 92 10.93 -10.34 4.79
C GLY A 92 10.63 -9.42 3.60
N ARG A 93 9.58 -9.73 2.83
CA ARG A 93 9.17 -8.89 1.70
C ARG A 93 8.77 -7.48 2.13
N LEU A 94 7.98 -7.35 3.20
CA LEU A 94 7.56 -6.05 3.68
C LEU A 94 8.75 -5.18 4.14
N ILE A 95 9.80 -5.79 4.71
CA ILE A 95 11.03 -5.08 5.08
C ILE A 95 11.74 -4.54 3.83
N LEU A 96 11.87 -5.35 2.76
CA LEU A 96 12.46 -4.90 1.49
C LEU A 96 11.66 -3.77 0.84
N ASP A 97 10.32 -3.87 0.85
CA ASP A 97 9.42 -2.83 0.36
C ASP A 97 9.62 -1.51 1.14
N ILE A 98 9.83 -1.57 2.47
CA ILE A 98 10.10 -0.39 3.32
C ILE A 98 11.48 0.21 3.03
N LEU A 99 12.50 -0.61 2.82
CA LEU A 99 13.86 -0.17 2.50
C LEU A 99 13.97 0.38 1.07
N GLY A 100 12.96 0.17 0.23
CA GLY A 100 13.01 0.52 -1.19
C GLY A 100 13.97 -0.38 -1.99
N GLU A 101 14.34 -1.54 -1.43
CA GLU A 101 15.20 -2.54 -2.08
C GLU A 101 14.41 -3.49 -2.98
N ASP A 102 13.08 -3.44 -2.91
CA ASP A 102 12.23 -4.05 -3.89
C ASP A 102 12.33 -3.28 -5.21
N GLY A 103 13.16 -3.78 -6.13
CA GLY A 103 13.29 -3.33 -7.52
C GLY A 103 11.99 -3.39 -8.36
N ARG A 104 10.82 -3.39 -7.73
CA ARG A 104 9.50 -3.15 -8.33
C ARG A 104 9.36 -1.74 -8.90
N ASP A 105 10.08 -0.77 -8.34
CA ASP A 105 10.18 0.58 -8.89
C ASP A 105 11.36 0.73 -9.88
N ASP A 106 12.07 -0.35 -10.21
CA ASP A 106 13.05 -0.33 -11.29
C ASP A 106 12.32 -0.17 -12.64
N PRO A 107 12.48 0.96 -13.34
CA PRO A 107 11.88 1.16 -14.65
C PRO A 107 12.27 0.05 -15.63
N ALA A 108 13.45 -0.56 -15.45
CA ALA A 108 13.92 -1.66 -16.28
C ALA A 108 13.10 -2.94 -16.05
N ALA A 109 12.71 -3.25 -14.81
CA ALA A 109 11.87 -4.41 -14.50
C ALA A 109 10.46 -4.26 -15.10
N ALA A 110 9.89 -3.05 -15.05
CA ALA A 110 8.62 -2.74 -15.70
C ALA A 110 8.72 -2.80 -17.23
N GLN A 111 9.83 -2.36 -17.82
CA GLN A 111 10.11 -2.45 -19.26
C GLN A 111 10.28 -3.90 -19.73
N LEU A 112 10.97 -4.74 -18.94
CA LEU A 112 11.12 -6.17 -19.20
C LEU A 112 9.77 -6.90 -19.17
N ALA A 113 8.94 -6.64 -18.16
CA ALA A 113 7.60 -7.23 -18.06
C ALA A 113 6.69 -6.77 -19.22
N ALA A 114 6.81 -5.51 -19.66
CA ALA A 114 6.10 -5.01 -20.83
C ALA A 114 6.60 -5.66 -22.13
N ALA A 115 7.92 -5.86 -22.28
CA ALA A 115 8.54 -6.50 -23.44
C ALA A 115 8.16 -7.98 -23.55
N GLU A 116 8.13 -8.71 -22.44
CA GLU A 116 7.72 -10.12 -22.38
C GLU A 116 6.26 -10.31 -22.81
N LYS A 117 5.38 -9.39 -22.40
CA LYS A 117 3.96 -9.39 -22.81
C LYS A 117 3.77 -9.08 -24.30
N LEU A 118 4.66 -8.28 -24.87
CA LEU A 118 4.68 -7.94 -26.30
C LEU A 118 5.19 -9.13 -27.14
N LEU A 119 6.24 -9.80 -26.67
CA LEU A 119 6.82 -10.97 -27.34
C LEU A 119 5.88 -12.18 -27.29
N GLY A 120 5.24 -12.46 -26.16
CA GLY A 120 4.25 -13.54 -26.05
C GLY A 120 2.99 -13.33 -26.91
N GLY A 121 2.71 -12.09 -27.34
CA GLY A 121 1.65 -11.78 -28.30
C GLY A 121 2.09 -11.86 -29.77
N ILE A 122 3.39 -11.89 -30.05
CA ILE A 122 3.93 -12.05 -31.40
C ILE A 122 3.94 -13.53 -31.78
N ASP A 123 4.23 -14.44 -30.84
CA ASP A 123 4.18 -15.89 -31.07
C ASP A 123 2.76 -16.39 -31.39
N SER A 124 1.70 -15.69 -30.97
CA SER A 124 0.31 -16.04 -31.33
C SER A 124 -0.15 -15.52 -32.70
N VAL A 125 0.72 -14.83 -33.46
CA VAL A 125 0.41 -14.24 -34.78
C VAL A 125 1.20 -14.93 -35.91
N ILE A 126 2.14 -15.83 -35.57
CA ILE A 126 3.02 -16.51 -36.53
C ILE A 126 2.54 -17.92 -36.93
N ASP A 127 1.43 -18.43 -36.36
CA ASP A 127 0.69 -19.59 -36.89
C ASP A 127 -0.42 -19.16 -37.87
#